data_AF-A0ABD3MDZ2-F1
#
_entry.id   AF-A0ABD3MDZ2-F1
#
_cell.length_a   1.000
_cell.length_b   1.000
_cell.length_c   1.000
_cell.angle_alpha   90.00
_cell.angle_beta   90.00
_cell.angle_gamma   90.00
#
_symmetry.space_group_name_H-M   'P 1'
#
loop_
_entity.id
_entity.type
_entity.pdbx_description
1 polymer ?
#
loop_
_entity_poly.entity_id
_entity_poly.type
_entity_poly.pdbx_seq_one_letter_code
_entity_poly.pdbx_strand_id
1 'polypeptide(L)'
;MVYGVIRSVQAALKYRGGWRGLWEHMYTNGDYPFKFGTYMGCDAAGNRYYENRVDYPYGQHRWVEPGDIHNFDSSSIPPEWHGWMTSMNDAPPAAEVDYIEARKAHIKPLCKSDANIDHNVGHQEKIFNFHHLHNQSSVRSRGFGIGNPIVGLPPGVKDAYYTQPGSPYNDASIRPRVNIGDLDAGKGGGRPYKSQKWADRLRTPEEKMAIEKEKLDFAKRAVEVEKANAAMRKLAMASRGAGTVAGL
;
A
#
# COMPACT_ATOMS: atom_id res chain seq x y z
N MET A 1 -40.69 -37.44 -15.73
CA MET A 1 -39.99 -36.80 -14.60
C MET A 1 -38.97 -37.72 -13.93
N VAL A 2 -39.33 -38.93 -13.48
CA VAL A 2 -38.42 -39.85 -12.74
C VAL A 2 -37.13 -40.20 -13.51
N TYR A 3 -37.21 -40.46 -14.81
CA TYR A 3 -36.03 -40.80 -15.63
C TYR A 3 -34.98 -39.68 -15.70
N GLY A 4 -35.42 -38.42 -15.78
CA GLY A 4 -34.52 -37.26 -15.80
C GLY A 4 -33.79 -37.08 -14.47
N VAL A 5 -34.49 -37.31 -13.36
CA VAL A 5 -33.93 -37.28 -11.99
C VAL A 5 -32.86 -38.35 -11.83
N ILE A 6 -33.14 -39.58 -12.29
CA ILE A 6 -32.18 -40.69 -12.19
C ILE A 6 -30.92 -40.37 -13.01
N ARG A 7 -31.07 -39.85 -14.24
CA ARG A 7 -29.93 -39.47 -15.07
C ARG A 7 -29.11 -38.33 -14.49
N SER A 8 -29.74 -37.32 -13.89
CA SER A 8 -29.01 -36.20 -13.27
C SER A 8 -28.22 -36.66 -12.04
N VAL A 9 -28.80 -37.53 -11.20
CA VAL A 9 -28.09 -38.16 -10.08
C VAL A 9 -26.93 -39.03 -10.55
N GLN A 10 -27.14 -39.87 -11.57
CA GLN A 10 -26.07 -40.70 -12.15
C GLN A 10 -24.93 -39.85 -12.73
N ALA A 11 -25.25 -38.78 -13.45
CA ALA A 11 -24.26 -37.84 -13.95
C ALA A 11 -23.49 -37.17 -12.80
N ALA A 12 -24.19 -36.75 -11.75
CA ALA A 12 -23.57 -36.11 -10.59
C ALA A 12 -22.61 -37.05 -9.86
N LEU A 13 -23.02 -38.30 -9.63
CA LEU A 13 -22.16 -39.33 -9.05
C LEU A 13 -20.91 -39.58 -9.88
N LYS A 14 -21.01 -39.56 -11.21
CA LYS A 14 -19.88 -39.78 -12.11
C LYS A 14 -18.89 -38.60 -12.10
N TYR A 15 -19.39 -37.38 -12.28
CA TYR A 15 -18.54 -36.20 -12.50
C TYR A 15 -18.03 -35.55 -11.20
N ARG A 16 -18.71 -35.76 -10.06
CA ARG A 16 -18.33 -35.14 -8.77
C ARG A 16 -17.62 -36.09 -7.81
N GLY A 17 -17.16 -37.25 -8.26
CA GLY A 17 -16.40 -38.18 -7.42
C GLY A 17 -17.25 -38.99 -6.43
N GLY A 18 -18.45 -39.38 -6.86
CA GLY A 18 -19.33 -40.27 -6.10
C GLY A 18 -20.23 -39.54 -5.09
N TRP A 19 -20.71 -40.30 -4.11
CA TRP A 19 -21.72 -39.81 -3.15
C TRP A 19 -21.23 -38.61 -2.35
N ARG A 20 -19.98 -38.61 -1.89
CA ARG A 20 -19.45 -37.49 -1.07
C ARG A 20 -19.55 -36.15 -1.81
N GLY A 21 -19.07 -36.07 -3.05
CA GLY A 21 -19.14 -34.83 -3.82
C GLY A 21 -20.56 -34.45 -4.26
N LEU A 22 -21.45 -35.44 -4.41
CA LEU A 22 -22.86 -35.19 -4.61
C LEU A 22 -23.49 -34.51 -3.38
N TRP A 23 -23.27 -35.07 -2.19
CA TRP A 23 -23.77 -34.52 -0.92
C TRP A 23 -23.20 -33.13 -0.65
N GLU A 24 -21.91 -32.92 -0.91
CA GLU A 24 -21.26 -31.62 -0.78
C GLU A 24 -21.88 -30.58 -1.73
N HIS A 25 -22.09 -30.94 -3.00
CA HIS A 25 -22.71 -30.05 -3.97
C HIS A 25 -24.16 -29.70 -3.62
N MET A 26 -24.92 -30.67 -3.11
CA MET A 26 -26.27 -30.44 -2.60
C MET A 26 -26.27 -29.46 -1.44
N TYR A 27 -25.28 -29.55 -0.55
CA TYR A 27 -25.16 -28.69 0.60
C TYR A 27 -24.67 -27.28 0.26
N THR A 28 -23.77 -27.13 -0.72
CA THR A 28 -23.22 -25.82 -1.12
C THR A 28 -24.18 -25.04 -2.01
N ASN A 29 -24.63 -25.63 -3.12
CA ASN A 29 -25.32 -24.91 -4.16
C ASN A 29 -26.84 -25.00 -4.00
N GLY A 30 -27.33 -25.99 -3.25
CA GLY A 30 -28.75 -26.17 -2.93
C GLY A 30 -29.68 -26.39 -4.12
N ASP A 31 -29.14 -26.47 -5.34
CA ASP A 31 -29.90 -26.36 -6.58
C ASP A 31 -30.21 -27.75 -7.16
N TYR A 32 -31.48 -27.95 -7.52
CA TYR A 32 -31.94 -29.08 -8.31
C TYR A 32 -32.68 -28.56 -9.54
N PRO A 33 -32.28 -28.94 -10.78
CA PRO A 33 -31.31 -29.99 -11.13
C PRO A 33 -29.83 -29.60 -10.90
N PHE A 34 -28.98 -30.61 -10.64
CA PHE A 34 -27.54 -30.40 -10.40
C PHE A 34 -26.88 -29.63 -11.55
N LYS A 35 -26.04 -28.65 -11.19
CA LYS A 35 -25.34 -27.83 -12.17
C LYS A 35 -24.07 -28.51 -12.66
N PHE A 36 -23.93 -28.56 -13.99
CA PHE A 36 -22.76 -29.10 -14.68
C PHE A 36 -22.22 -28.08 -15.66
N GLY A 37 -20.91 -27.87 -15.63
CA GLY A 37 -20.25 -26.95 -16.55
C GLY A 37 -18.75 -27.18 -16.65
N THR A 38 -18.14 -26.44 -17.55
CA THR A 38 -16.70 -26.43 -17.77
C THR A 38 -16.04 -25.66 -16.65
N TYR A 39 -14.99 -26.23 -16.06
CA TYR A 39 -14.17 -25.55 -15.06
C TYR A 39 -13.31 -24.48 -15.74
N MET A 40 -13.47 -23.22 -15.31
CA MET A 40 -12.79 -22.06 -15.90
C MET A 40 -11.56 -21.62 -15.10
N GLY A 41 -11.51 -21.94 -13.81
CA GLY A 41 -10.38 -21.61 -12.95
C GLY A 41 -10.76 -21.58 -11.46
N CYS A 42 -9.76 -21.28 -10.65
CA CYS A 42 -9.89 -21.12 -9.21
C CYS A 42 -9.15 -19.86 -8.76
N ASP A 43 -9.72 -19.14 -7.81
CA ASP A 43 -9.08 -17.98 -7.21
C ASP A 43 -8.13 -18.37 -6.06
N ALA A 44 -7.44 -17.38 -5.50
CA ALA A 44 -6.61 -17.56 -4.32
C ALA A 44 -7.41 -17.89 -3.04
N ALA A 45 -8.74 -17.71 -3.05
CA ALA A 45 -9.64 -18.07 -1.96
C ALA A 45 -10.03 -19.57 -1.98
N GLY A 46 -9.74 -20.29 -3.07
CA GLY A 46 -10.17 -21.67 -3.27
C GLY A 46 -11.58 -21.79 -3.85
N ASN A 47 -12.21 -20.67 -4.25
CA ASN A 47 -13.47 -20.67 -4.97
C ASN A 47 -13.23 -21.18 -6.39
N ARG A 48 -14.12 -22.07 -6.87
CA ARG A 48 -14.03 -22.70 -8.19
C ARG A 48 -15.11 -22.11 -9.10
N TYR A 49 -14.71 -21.72 -10.30
CA TYR A 49 -15.57 -21.04 -11.26
C TYR A 49 -15.93 -21.96 -12.43
N TYR A 50 -17.21 -21.96 -12.80
CA TYR A 50 -17.73 -22.83 -13.86
C TYR A 50 -18.60 -22.06 -14.83
N GLU A 51 -18.61 -22.53 -16.08
CA GLU A 51 -19.44 -21.97 -17.15
C GLU A 51 -20.10 -23.07 -17.99
N ASN A 52 -21.37 -22.86 -18.34
CA ASN A 52 -22.10 -23.64 -19.33
C ASN A 52 -23.11 -22.74 -20.07
N ARG A 53 -22.76 -22.37 -21.31
CA ARG A 53 -23.58 -21.51 -22.18
C ARG A 53 -24.62 -22.26 -23.01
N VAL A 54 -24.59 -23.60 -23.00
CA VAL A 54 -25.43 -24.43 -23.87
C VAL A 54 -26.72 -24.82 -23.15
N ASP A 55 -26.59 -25.34 -21.93
CA ASP A 55 -27.72 -25.94 -21.21
C ASP A 55 -28.48 -24.95 -20.31
N TYR A 56 -27.85 -23.82 -19.96
CA TYR A 56 -28.40 -22.85 -19.00
C TYR A 56 -28.71 -21.50 -19.66
N PRO A 57 -29.79 -20.83 -19.20
CA PRO A 57 -30.11 -19.50 -19.69
C PRO A 57 -29.08 -18.46 -19.26
N TYR A 58 -29.08 -17.33 -19.96
CA TYR A 58 -28.29 -16.16 -19.59
C TYR A 58 -28.60 -15.74 -18.14
N GLY A 59 -27.56 -15.38 -17.39
CA GLY A 59 -27.63 -15.14 -15.94
C GLY A 59 -27.46 -16.38 -15.04
N GLN A 60 -27.69 -17.60 -15.54
CA GLN A 60 -27.43 -18.85 -14.79
C GLN A 60 -26.29 -19.69 -15.36
N HIS A 61 -25.81 -19.34 -16.56
CA HIS A 61 -24.71 -19.99 -17.27
C HIS A 61 -23.34 -19.91 -16.58
N ARG A 62 -23.14 -19.00 -15.62
CA ARG A 62 -21.91 -18.88 -14.81
C ARG A 62 -22.26 -19.04 -13.33
N TRP A 63 -21.45 -19.77 -12.59
CA TRP A 63 -21.59 -19.89 -11.14
C TRP A 63 -20.24 -20.16 -10.47
N VAL A 64 -20.22 -19.94 -9.16
CA VAL A 64 -19.09 -20.23 -8.28
C VAL A 64 -19.47 -21.34 -7.31
N GLU A 65 -18.50 -22.20 -7.02
CA GLU A 65 -18.55 -23.11 -5.89
C GLU A 65 -17.56 -22.60 -4.84
N PRO A 66 -18.02 -22.29 -3.63
CA PRO A 66 -17.17 -21.68 -2.62
C PRO A 66 -16.07 -22.64 -2.15
N GLY A 67 -14.88 -22.09 -1.86
CA GLY A 67 -13.79 -22.82 -1.22
C GLY A 67 -14.10 -23.14 0.25
N ASP A 68 -14.64 -22.16 0.98
CA ASP A 68 -15.18 -22.34 2.33
C ASP A 68 -16.71 -22.41 2.27
N ILE A 69 -17.25 -23.59 2.55
CA ILE A 69 -18.68 -23.88 2.47
C ILE A 69 -19.47 -23.19 3.58
N HIS A 70 -18.87 -22.99 4.75
CA HIS A 70 -19.60 -22.55 5.95
C HIS A 70 -19.60 -21.03 6.13
N ASN A 71 -18.60 -20.32 5.61
CA ASN A 71 -18.50 -18.85 5.71
C ASN A 71 -18.43 -18.16 4.34
N PHE A 72 -19.13 -18.71 3.34
CA PHE A 72 -19.18 -18.06 2.03
C PHE A 72 -20.03 -16.78 2.07
N ASP A 73 -19.50 -15.71 1.49
CA ASP A 73 -20.23 -14.49 1.18
C ASP A 73 -20.08 -14.14 -0.30
N SER A 74 -21.11 -13.52 -0.88
CA SER A 74 -21.07 -12.92 -2.22
C SER A 74 -19.89 -11.97 -2.39
N SER A 75 -19.53 -11.25 -1.32
CA SER A 75 -18.38 -10.34 -1.27
C SER A 75 -17.04 -11.04 -1.06
N SER A 76 -16.98 -12.38 -1.09
CA SER A 76 -15.70 -13.11 -1.08
C SER A 76 -15.08 -13.26 -2.47
N ILE A 77 -15.89 -13.14 -3.53
CA ILE A 77 -15.42 -13.23 -4.93
C ILE A 77 -14.47 -12.07 -5.23
N PRO A 78 -13.20 -12.34 -5.59
CA PRO A 78 -12.23 -11.29 -5.86
C PRO A 78 -12.62 -10.45 -7.09
N PRO A 79 -12.14 -9.20 -7.18
CA PRO A 79 -12.53 -8.28 -8.24
C PRO A 79 -12.21 -8.79 -9.65
N GLU A 80 -11.14 -9.58 -9.81
CA GLU A 80 -10.77 -10.21 -11.09
C GLU A 80 -11.89 -11.16 -11.60
N TRP A 81 -12.45 -11.98 -10.70
CA TRP A 81 -13.50 -12.94 -11.04
C TRP A 81 -14.89 -12.32 -10.99
N HIS A 82 -15.07 -11.22 -10.26
CA HIS A 82 -16.36 -10.53 -10.14
C HIS A 82 -16.85 -9.99 -11.49
N GLY A 83 -15.97 -9.35 -12.28
CA GLY A 83 -16.31 -8.85 -13.61
C GLY A 83 -16.76 -9.96 -14.56
N TRP A 84 -16.09 -11.11 -14.51
CA TRP A 84 -16.48 -12.29 -15.29
C TRP A 84 -17.79 -12.92 -14.78
N MET A 85 -17.97 -13.07 -13.46
CA MET A 85 -19.17 -13.64 -12.86
C MET A 85 -20.42 -12.84 -13.22
N THR A 86 -20.31 -11.51 -13.20
CA THR A 86 -21.40 -10.57 -13.52
C THR A 86 -21.57 -10.31 -15.01
N SER A 87 -20.83 -11.04 -15.87
CA SER A 87 -20.87 -10.87 -17.33
C SER A 87 -20.50 -9.47 -17.81
N MET A 88 -19.68 -8.72 -17.04
CA MET A 88 -19.05 -7.50 -17.53
C MET A 88 -17.96 -7.83 -18.56
N ASN A 89 -17.21 -8.90 -18.29
CA ASN A 89 -16.14 -9.41 -19.16
C ASN A 89 -16.44 -10.85 -19.61
N ASP A 90 -16.09 -11.18 -20.84
CA ASP A 90 -16.26 -12.53 -21.39
C ASP A 90 -15.09 -13.47 -21.08
N ALA A 91 -13.87 -12.93 -21.00
CA ALA A 91 -12.68 -13.69 -20.66
C ALA A 91 -12.57 -13.83 -19.14
N PRO A 92 -12.36 -15.05 -18.61
CA PRO A 92 -12.02 -15.23 -17.21
C PRO A 92 -10.58 -14.73 -16.94
N PRO A 93 -10.21 -14.43 -15.69
CA PRO A 93 -8.85 -14.01 -15.33
C PRO A 93 -7.76 -14.97 -15.81
N ALA A 94 -8.04 -16.27 -15.80
CA ALA A 94 -7.10 -17.31 -16.25
C ALA A 94 -6.77 -17.21 -17.76
N ALA A 95 -7.64 -16.64 -18.58
CA ALA A 95 -7.46 -16.47 -20.02
C ALA A 95 -7.39 -15.00 -20.45
N GLU A 96 -7.22 -14.08 -19.48
CA GLU A 96 -7.22 -12.64 -19.74
C GLU A 96 -6.00 -12.21 -20.56
N VAL A 97 -4.82 -12.75 -20.25
CA VAL A 97 -3.57 -12.44 -20.98
C VAL A 97 -3.69 -12.85 -22.45
N ASP A 98 -4.08 -14.10 -22.71
CA ASP A 98 -4.29 -14.61 -24.07
C ASP A 98 -5.34 -13.80 -24.83
N TYR A 99 -6.43 -13.42 -24.15
CA TYR A 99 -7.48 -12.57 -24.73
C TYR A 99 -6.94 -11.19 -25.10
N ILE A 100 -6.18 -10.55 -24.21
CA ILE A 100 -5.58 -9.23 -24.45
C ILE A 100 -4.59 -9.31 -25.60
N GLU A 101 -3.73 -10.32 -25.65
CA GLU A 101 -2.77 -10.52 -26.75
C GLU A 101 -3.47 -10.72 -28.10
N ALA A 102 -4.52 -11.55 -28.14
CA ALA A 102 -5.33 -11.74 -29.35
C ALA A 102 -6.01 -10.43 -29.79
N ARG A 103 -6.52 -9.62 -28.84
CA ARG A 103 -7.12 -8.31 -29.16
C ARG A 103 -6.09 -7.28 -29.60
N LYS A 104 -4.90 -7.26 -29.00
CA LYS A 104 -3.79 -6.37 -29.39
C LYS A 104 -3.42 -6.53 -30.85
N ALA A 105 -3.41 -7.76 -31.39
CA ALA A 105 -3.14 -8.01 -32.80
C ALA A 105 -4.14 -7.31 -33.75
N HIS A 106 -5.35 -7.01 -33.28
CA HIS A 106 -6.37 -6.31 -34.05
C HIS A 106 -6.31 -4.77 -33.90
N ILE A 107 -5.61 -4.26 -32.89
CA ILE A 107 -5.52 -2.82 -32.62
C ILE A 107 -4.48 -2.22 -33.57
N LYS A 108 -4.93 -1.32 -34.45
CA LYS A 108 -4.03 -0.50 -35.28
C LYS A 108 -3.73 0.80 -34.53
N PRO A 109 -2.50 1.04 -34.06
CA PRO A 109 -2.16 2.30 -33.40
C PRO A 109 -2.23 3.45 -34.41
N LEU A 110 -2.92 4.53 -34.05
CA LEU A 110 -2.97 5.75 -34.89
C LEU A 110 -1.66 6.55 -34.79
N CYS A 111 -1.00 6.49 -33.64
CA CYS A 111 0.26 7.16 -33.36
C CYS A 111 1.17 6.28 -32.52
N LYS A 112 2.46 6.62 -32.51
CA LYS A 112 3.42 6.02 -31.59
C LYS A 112 3.06 6.45 -30.16
N SER A 113 2.86 5.48 -29.28
CA SER A 113 2.77 5.72 -27.84
C SER A 113 4.14 5.54 -27.21
N ASP A 114 4.54 6.46 -26.34
CA ASP A 114 5.74 6.35 -25.50
C ASP A 114 5.38 5.83 -24.09
N ALA A 115 4.13 5.39 -23.86
CA ALA A 115 3.73 4.81 -22.59
C ALA A 115 4.42 3.44 -22.37
N ASN A 116 4.81 3.17 -21.12
CA ASN A 116 5.41 1.90 -20.72
C ASN A 116 4.43 0.72 -20.77
N ILE A 117 3.14 0.99 -21.02
CA ILE A 117 2.06 0.01 -21.07
C ILE A 117 1.47 0.07 -22.48
N ASP A 118 1.27 -1.10 -23.08
CA ASP A 118 0.83 -1.29 -24.45
C ASP A 118 -0.71 -1.37 -24.61
N HIS A 119 -1.46 -1.28 -23.51
CA HIS A 119 -2.93 -1.32 -23.48
C HIS A 119 -3.47 -0.45 -22.32
N ASN A 120 -4.73 -0.02 -22.41
CA ASN A 120 -5.36 0.86 -21.42
C ASN A 120 -5.78 0.14 -20.12
N VAL A 121 -5.38 -1.11 -19.94
CA VAL A 121 -5.57 -1.81 -18.67
C VAL A 121 -4.40 -1.40 -17.79
N GLY A 122 -4.69 -0.68 -16.69
CA GLY A 122 -3.67 -0.20 -15.77
C GLY A 122 -2.88 -1.34 -15.12
N HIS A 123 -1.78 -1.01 -14.45
CA HIS A 123 -1.05 -1.99 -13.65
C HIS A 123 -1.97 -2.59 -12.58
N GLN A 124 -2.13 -3.91 -12.61
CA GLN A 124 -2.92 -4.65 -11.63
C GLN A 124 -1.95 -5.22 -10.59
N GLU A 125 -2.06 -4.75 -9.35
CA GLU A 125 -1.30 -5.28 -8.23
C GLU A 125 -1.66 -6.75 -7.98
N LYS A 126 -0.70 -7.53 -7.48
CA LYS A 126 -1.00 -8.89 -7.02
C LYS A 126 -2.07 -8.81 -5.93
N ILE A 127 -3.12 -9.62 -6.06
CA ILE A 127 -4.24 -9.61 -5.12
C ILE A 127 -3.71 -9.85 -3.71
N PHE A 128 -3.97 -8.88 -2.83
CA PHE A 128 -3.71 -9.05 -1.41
C PHE A 128 -4.77 -9.99 -0.86
N ASN A 129 -4.33 -11.14 -0.36
CA ASN A 129 -5.22 -12.16 0.18
C ASN A 129 -4.96 -12.31 1.68
N PHE A 130 -5.77 -11.64 2.50
CA PHE A 130 -5.75 -11.88 3.95
C PHE A 130 -6.79 -12.94 4.29
N HIS A 131 -6.36 -14.18 4.54
CA HIS A 131 -7.28 -15.29 4.89
C HIS A 131 -8.49 -15.42 3.96
N HIS A 132 -8.27 -15.42 2.65
CA HIS A 132 -9.30 -15.54 1.60
C HIS A 132 -10.25 -14.33 1.49
N LEU A 133 -9.97 -13.25 2.21
CA LEU A 133 -10.71 -11.99 2.13
C LEU A 133 -9.93 -10.98 1.28
N HIS A 134 -10.57 -10.50 0.21
CA HIS A 134 -10.04 -9.43 -0.62
C HIS A 134 -10.42 -8.03 -0.09
N ASN A 135 -11.55 -7.90 0.60
CA ASN A 135 -11.99 -6.64 1.18
C ASN A 135 -11.42 -6.46 2.61
N GLN A 136 -10.27 -5.82 2.71
CA GLN A 136 -9.60 -5.53 3.98
C GLN A 136 -10.40 -4.64 4.94
N SER A 137 -11.36 -3.84 4.45
CA SER A 137 -12.18 -2.99 5.33
C SER A 137 -13.13 -3.79 6.23
N SER A 138 -13.38 -5.05 5.87
CA SER A 138 -14.13 -6.02 6.70
C SER A 138 -13.26 -6.60 7.84
N VAL A 139 -11.93 -6.63 7.64
CA VAL A 139 -10.95 -7.12 8.61
C VAL A 139 -10.69 -6.01 9.62
N ARG A 140 -11.56 -5.93 10.63
CA ARG A 140 -11.44 -4.98 11.73
C ARG A 140 -11.18 -5.70 13.03
N SER A 141 -10.38 -5.06 13.89
CA SER A 141 -10.31 -5.40 15.29
C SER A 141 -11.69 -5.32 15.93
N ARG A 142 -11.99 -6.26 16.84
CA ARG A 142 -13.23 -6.26 17.62
C ARG A 142 -13.22 -5.20 18.73
N GLY A 143 -12.04 -4.70 19.06
CA GLY A 143 -11.82 -3.64 20.02
C GLY A 143 -10.34 -3.23 20.01
N PHE A 144 -10.05 -2.09 20.65
CA PHE A 144 -8.72 -1.51 20.65
C PHE A 144 -7.67 -2.49 21.19
N GLY A 145 -6.72 -2.87 20.33
CA GLY A 145 -5.62 -3.76 20.69
C GLY A 145 -5.99 -5.24 20.90
N ILE A 146 -7.26 -5.62 20.72
CA ILE A 146 -7.74 -7.00 20.96
C ILE A 146 -7.55 -7.88 19.71
N GLY A 147 -7.50 -7.28 18.51
CA GLY A 147 -7.50 -8.02 17.25
C GLY A 147 -8.88 -8.59 16.93
N ASN A 148 -8.95 -9.60 16.05
CA ASN A 148 -10.20 -10.27 15.71
C ASN A 148 -9.94 -11.76 15.41
N PRO A 149 -10.28 -12.67 16.36
CA PRO A 149 -10.00 -14.09 16.21
C PRO A 149 -10.84 -14.78 15.13
N ILE A 150 -11.97 -14.19 14.70
CA ILE A 150 -12.80 -14.77 13.64
C ILE A 150 -12.12 -14.66 12.28
N VAL A 151 -11.49 -13.52 12.01
CA VAL A 151 -10.77 -13.26 10.75
C VAL A 151 -9.27 -13.53 10.86
N GLY A 152 -8.78 -14.01 12.00
CA GLY A 152 -7.36 -14.29 12.24
C GLY A 152 -6.48 -13.05 12.44
N LEU A 153 -7.05 -11.87 12.75
CA LEU A 153 -6.27 -10.66 12.98
C LEU A 153 -5.62 -10.68 14.38
N PRO A 154 -4.28 -10.64 14.51
CA PRO A 154 -3.63 -10.64 15.80
C PRO A 154 -3.92 -9.37 16.63
N PRO A 155 -3.84 -9.46 17.97
CA PRO A 155 -3.87 -8.29 18.84
C PRO A 155 -2.79 -7.26 18.45
N GLY A 156 -3.15 -5.97 18.47
CA GLY A 156 -2.23 -4.87 18.21
C GLY A 156 -1.88 -4.60 16.74
N VAL A 157 -2.33 -5.43 15.80
CA VAL A 157 -2.23 -5.14 14.36
C VAL A 157 -3.20 -4.02 14.01
N LYS A 158 -2.74 -3.07 13.19
CA LYS A 158 -3.57 -1.95 12.73
C LYS A 158 -4.62 -2.44 11.74
N ASP A 159 -5.81 -1.88 11.84
CA ASP A 159 -6.88 -2.18 10.91
C ASP A 159 -6.51 -1.67 9.52
N ALA A 160 -6.82 -2.48 8.51
CA ALA A 160 -6.46 -2.23 7.11
C ALA A 160 -7.53 -1.42 6.38
N TYR A 161 -7.96 -0.30 6.97
CA TYR A 161 -8.83 0.68 6.30
C TYR A 161 -8.08 1.98 6.01
N TYR A 162 -8.56 2.70 5.00
CA TYR A 162 -8.00 3.98 4.63
C TYR A 162 -8.21 5.02 5.75
N THR A 163 -7.11 5.52 6.29
CA THR A 163 -7.12 6.68 7.20
C THR A 163 -6.79 7.94 6.43
N GLN A 164 -7.65 8.96 6.53
CA GLN A 164 -7.40 10.25 5.90
C GLN A 164 -6.03 10.85 6.30
N PRO A 165 -5.28 11.49 5.38
CA PRO A 165 -4.07 12.22 5.71
C PRO A 165 -4.35 13.27 6.80
N GLY A 166 -3.54 13.27 7.86
CA GLY A 166 -3.70 14.17 9.00
C GLY A 166 -4.59 13.65 10.13
N SER A 167 -5.24 12.50 9.94
CA SER A 167 -5.94 11.80 11.03
C SER A 167 -4.94 11.30 12.08
N PRO A 168 -5.17 11.48 13.39
CA PRO A 168 -4.31 10.93 14.45
C PRO A 168 -4.10 9.40 14.37
N TYR A 169 -4.99 8.69 13.68
CA TYR A 169 -4.90 7.24 13.45
C TYR A 169 -3.99 6.86 12.27
N ASN A 170 -3.58 7.83 11.45
CA ASN A 170 -2.70 7.60 10.31
C ASN A 170 -1.23 7.74 10.74
N ASP A 171 -0.49 6.65 10.77
CA ASP A 171 0.94 6.64 11.14
C ASP A 171 1.78 7.56 10.28
N ALA A 172 1.49 7.66 8.99
CA ALA A 172 2.23 8.54 8.10
C ALA A 172 2.03 10.02 8.47
N SER A 173 0.95 10.35 9.18
CA SER A 173 0.70 11.69 9.69
C SER A 173 1.31 11.94 11.07
N ILE A 174 1.59 10.88 11.84
CA ILE A 174 2.26 10.99 13.14
C ILE A 174 3.71 11.39 12.88
N ARG A 175 4.01 12.67 13.12
CA ARG A 175 5.38 13.17 13.00
C ARG A 175 6.21 12.58 14.14
N PRO A 176 7.20 11.70 13.86
CA PRO A 176 8.03 11.14 14.93
C PRO A 176 8.83 12.25 15.59
N ARG A 177 9.16 12.06 16.88
CA ARG A 177 10.06 12.99 17.57
C ARG A 177 11.46 12.85 16.98
N VAL A 178 11.88 13.82 16.20
CA VAL A 178 13.28 13.95 15.73
C VAL A 178 14.01 14.91 16.66
N ASN A 179 15.05 14.41 17.35
CA ASN A 179 15.95 15.24 18.13
C ASN A 179 17.10 15.72 17.23
N ILE A 180 17.47 16.99 17.33
CA ILE A 180 18.56 17.61 16.54
C ILE A 180 19.92 17.19 17.10
N GLY A 181 20.02 16.99 18.42
CA GLY A 181 21.24 16.58 19.10
C GLY A 181 21.03 16.34 20.58
N ASP A 182 22.12 16.08 21.30
CA ASP A 182 22.18 15.94 22.75
C ASP A 182 23.24 16.90 23.30
N LEU A 183 22.89 17.67 24.32
CA LEU A 183 23.79 18.62 24.98
C LEU A 183 24.99 17.93 25.62
N ASP A 184 24.78 16.71 26.13
CA ASP A 184 25.78 15.95 26.86
C ASP A 184 26.38 14.82 26.01
N ALA A 185 26.31 14.91 24.68
CA ALA A 185 26.81 13.88 23.76
C ALA A 185 28.28 13.45 24.07
N GLY A 186 29.11 14.38 24.54
CA GLY A 186 30.50 14.10 24.94
C GLY A 186 30.71 13.58 26.37
N LYS A 187 29.66 13.62 27.22
CA LYS A 187 29.70 13.19 28.65
C LYS A 187 28.90 11.92 28.93
N GLY A 188 28.48 11.21 27.87
CA GLY A 188 27.66 9.99 27.99
C GLY A 188 26.17 10.18 27.66
N GLY A 189 25.78 11.35 27.17
CA GLY A 189 24.40 11.68 26.78
C GLY A 189 23.45 11.94 27.96
N GLY A 190 22.20 12.25 27.66
CA GLY A 190 21.13 12.36 28.65
C GLY A 190 20.21 13.58 28.51
N ARG A 191 20.57 14.56 27.66
CA ARG A 191 19.78 15.78 27.44
C ARG A 191 19.53 16.02 25.94
N PRO A 192 18.78 15.11 25.27
CA PRO A 192 18.41 15.30 23.87
C PRO A 192 17.44 16.47 23.69
N TYR A 193 17.64 17.25 22.63
CA TYR A 193 16.80 18.40 22.30
C TYR A 193 16.33 18.38 20.83
N LYS A 194 15.07 18.76 20.62
CA LYS A 194 14.42 18.95 19.29
C LYS A 194 14.57 20.35 18.69
N SER A 195 15.03 21.34 19.45
CA SER A 195 15.22 22.71 18.96
C SER A 195 16.25 23.46 19.80
N GLN A 196 16.87 24.49 19.23
CA GLN A 196 17.85 25.33 19.95
C GLN A 196 17.24 26.00 21.19
N LYS A 197 15.99 26.48 21.10
CA LYS A 197 15.25 26.99 22.26
C LYS A 197 15.07 25.94 23.36
N TRP A 198 14.93 24.67 22.99
CA TRP A 198 14.85 23.59 23.98
C TRP A 198 16.22 23.29 24.59
N ALA A 199 17.29 23.32 23.80
CA ALA A 199 18.66 23.24 24.31
C ALA A 199 18.92 24.35 25.35
N ASP A 200 18.52 25.59 25.06
CA ASP A 200 18.64 26.69 26.02
C ASP A 200 17.76 26.50 27.27
N ARG A 201 16.63 25.82 27.19
CA ARG A 201 15.84 25.47 28.38
C ARG A 201 16.50 24.39 29.24
N LEU A 202 17.22 23.46 28.62
CA LEU A 202 17.91 22.36 29.29
C LEU A 202 19.27 22.77 29.89
N ARG A 203 19.88 23.85 29.38
CA ARG A 203 21.14 24.41 29.90
C ARG A 203 20.98 25.01 31.29
N THR A 204 21.98 24.79 32.13
CA THR A 204 22.04 25.42 33.45
C THR A 204 22.32 26.93 33.34
N PRO A 205 22.02 27.73 34.37
CA PRO A 205 22.34 29.16 34.37
C PRO A 205 23.84 29.43 34.14
N GLU A 206 24.70 28.59 34.70
CA GLU A 206 26.16 28.69 34.57
C GLU A 206 26.62 28.46 33.13
N GLU A 207 26.08 27.43 32.46
CA GLU A 207 26.37 27.14 31.06
C GLU A 207 25.94 28.28 30.13
N LYS A 208 24.80 28.94 30.44
CA LYS A 208 24.33 30.11 29.69
C LYS A 208 25.27 31.29 29.85
N MET A 209 25.67 31.60 31.09
CA MET A 209 26.61 32.68 31.36
C MET A 209 27.97 32.43 30.69
N ALA A 210 28.45 31.19 30.67
CA ALA A 210 29.68 30.82 29.96
C ALA A 210 29.58 31.11 28.46
N ILE A 211 28.49 30.71 27.80
CA ILE A 211 28.26 30.97 26.37
C ILE A 211 28.14 32.49 26.09
N GLU A 212 27.46 33.25 26.95
CA GLU A 212 27.39 34.71 26.80
C GLU A 212 28.76 35.36 26.93
N LYS A 213 29.58 34.90 27.87
CA LYS A 213 30.96 35.36 28.03
C LYS A 213 31.80 35.04 26.79
N GLU A 214 31.71 33.82 26.26
CA GLU A 214 32.40 33.44 25.02
C GLU A 214 31.96 34.28 23.82
N LYS A 215 30.65 34.57 23.69
CA LYS A 215 30.13 35.45 22.65
C LYS A 215 30.66 36.87 22.78
N LEU A 216 30.72 37.42 24.00
CA LEU A 216 31.27 38.74 24.27
C LEU A 216 32.76 38.80 23.96
N ASP A 217 33.52 37.77 24.37
CA ASP A 217 34.96 37.69 24.11
C ASP A 217 35.26 37.51 22.62
N PHE A 218 34.45 36.72 21.90
CA PHE A 218 34.51 36.62 20.45
C PHE A 218 34.21 37.96 19.77
N ALA A 219 33.16 38.67 20.19
CA ALA A 219 32.81 39.98 19.65
C ALA A 219 33.94 41.00 19.86
N LYS A 220 34.56 41.02 21.04
CA LYS A 220 35.73 41.87 21.32
C LYS A 220 36.90 41.54 20.40
N ARG A 221 37.23 40.25 20.23
CA ARG A 221 38.30 39.80 19.32
C ARG A 221 38.02 40.20 17.87
N ALA A 222 36.79 40.04 17.42
CA ALA A 222 36.39 40.42 16.06
C ALA A 222 36.52 41.94 15.83
N VAL A 223 36.14 42.75 16.82
CA VAL A 223 36.30 44.22 16.77
C VAL A 223 37.78 44.61 16.71
N GLU A 224 38.65 44.00 17.52
CA GLU A 224 40.09 44.29 17.49
C GLU A 224 40.74 43.89 16.16
N VAL A 225 40.34 42.75 15.58
CA VAL A 225 40.79 42.33 14.25
C VAL A 225 40.31 43.31 13.17
N GLU A 226 39.07 43.78 13.25
CA GLU A 226 38.55 44.79 12.32
C GLU A 226 39.35 46.10 12.44
N LYS A 227 39.60 46.59 13.65
CA LYS A 227 40.42 47.80 13.88
C LYS A 227 41.83 47.65 13.32
N ALA A 228 42.47 46.50 13.53
CA ALA A 228 43.79 46.22 12.98
C ALA A 228 43.76 46.20 11.44
N ASN A 229 42.75 45.56 10.84
CA ASN A 229 42.56 45.56 9.39
C ASN A 229 42.25 46.96 8.84
N ALA A 230 41.46 47.78 9.54
CA ALA A 230 41.16 49.15 9.18
C ALA A 230 42.43 50.03 9.24
N ALA A 231 43.28 49.85 10.26
CA ALA A 231 44.58 50.51 10.36
C ALA A 231 45.50 50.13 9.18
N MET A 232 45.58 48.84 8.84
CA MET A 232 46.33 48.35 7.68
C MET A 232 45.80 48.92 6.35
N ARG A 233 44.47 48.98 6.17
CA ARG A 233 43.83 49.61 5.00
C ARG A 233 44.19 51.10 4.90
N LYS A 234 44.17 51.83 6.03
CA LYS A 234 44.54 53.25 6.08
C LYS A 234 46.00 53.46 5.70
N LEU A 235 46.90 52.59 6.16
CA LEU A 235 48.33 52.65 5.87
C LEU A 235 48.60 52.34 4.38
N ALA A 236 47.92 51.35 3.80
CA ALA A 236 48.00 51.04 2.37
C ALA A 236 47.43 52.15 1.46
N MET A 237 46.40 52.87 1.91
CA MET A 237 45.88 54.04 1.18
C MET A 237 46.85 55.22 1.24
N ALA A 238 47.51 55.43 2.39
CA ALA A 238 48.53 56.47 2.54
C ALA A 238 49.77 56.19 1.67
N SER A 239 50.20 54.93 1.55
CA SER A 239 51.35 54.57 0.69
C SER A 239 51.05 54.68 -0.81
N ARG A 240 49.79 54.56 -1.22
CA ARG A 240 49.35 54.77 -2.62
C ARG A 240 49.31 56.26 -3.03
N GLY A 241 49.31 57.19 -2.08
CA GLY A 241 49.30 58.63 -2.33
C GLY A 241 50.69 59.27 -2.54
N ALA A 242 51.78 58.50 -2.41
CA ALA A 242 53.16 59.00 -2.48
C ALA A 242 53.93 58.52 -3.73
N GLY A 243 53.22 58.21 -4.81
CA GLY A 243 53.83 58.01 -6.13
C GLY A 243 54.01 59.34 -6.84
N THR A 244 55.19 59.94 -6.68
CA THR A 244 55.71 60.90 -7.66
C THR A 244 55.93 60.18 -8.98
N VAL A 245 55.30 60.64 -10.05
CA VAL A 245 55.86 60.52 -11.41
C VAL A 245 56.06 61.94 -11.89
N ALA A 246 57.32 62.37 -11.78
CA ALA A 246 57.87 63.52 -12.46
C ALA A 246 58.17 63.16 -13.93
N GLY A 247 57.97 64.13 -14.84
CA GLY A 247 58.87 64.37 -15.96
C GLY A 247 58.44 63.90 -17.37
N LEU A 248 58.33 64.91 -18.25
CA LEU A 248 58.33 64.95 -19.73
C LEU A 248 57.07 64.56 -20.48
#